data_AF-A0A2N7FA98-F1
#
_entry.id   AF-A0A2N7FA98-F1
#
_cell.length_a   1.000
_cell.length_b   1.000
_cell.length_c   1.000
_cell.angle_alpha   90.00
_cell.angle_beta   90.00
_cell.angle_gamma   90.00
#
_symmetry.space_group_name_H-M   'P 1'
#
loop_
_entity.id
_entity.type
_entity.pdbx_description
1 polymer ?
#
loop_
_entity_poly.entity_id
_entity_poly.type
_entity_poly.pdbx_seq_one_letter_code
_entity_poly.pdbx_strand_id
1 'polypeptide(L)'
;MKTITFTAFAASILFSTFTSAADYAVELEWNTNNLEQVLGNMPEQKAEFSKLIDQGEIKDMYVSHSEIDGRSVQLLRFVIEANDSQQVQAKLAHLPLYKKDLVKIAKIIPLGSKWLDNTPDYNNYGVTITWKQGIEALEIDRVLSIDLQRVISLNQAGLVTSSYLDTQKLENNVVRPVYSVSFIAKDAQHAKELSHQFEAVTLGYADVNVQYLGYKLSLTNNK
;
A
#
# COMPACT_ATOMS: atom_id res chain seq x y z
N MET A 1 28.71 43.29 14.53
CA MET A 1 27.47 42.67 14.06
C MET A 1 27.85 41.55 13.09
N LYS A 2 27.60 40.30 13.44
CA LYS A 2 27.87 39.15 12.56
C LYS A 2 26.54 38.71 11.96
N THR A 3 26.37 38.95 10.66
CA THR A 3 25.27 38.43 9.86
C THR A 3 25.51 36.94 9.61
N ILE A 4 24.66 36.09 10.19
CA ILE A 4 24.62 34.66 9.88
C ILE A 4 23.62 34.52 8.73
N THR A 5 24.12 34.25 7.53
CA THR A 5 23.31 33.96 6.36
C THR A 5 22.84 32.51 6.46
N PHE A 6 21.55 32.28 6.71
CA PHE A 6 20.94 30.97 6.59
C PHE A 6 20.79 30.62 5.11
N THR A 7 21.68 29.76 4.61
CA THR A 7 21.55 29.20 3.27
C THR A 7 20.49 28.09 3.34
N ALA A 8 19.27 28.40 2.90
CA ALA A 8 18.22 27.39 2.72
C ALA A 8 18.63 26.45 1.57
N PHE A 9 18.95 25.21 1.91
CA PHE A 9 19.29 24.17 0.93
C PHE A 9 17.97 23.58 0.40
N ALA A 10 17.46 24.14 -0.69
CA ALA A 10 16.33 23.56 -1.42
C ALA A 10 16.80 22.31 -2.17
N ALA A 11 16.75 21.15 -1.52
CA ALA A 11 16.95 19.86 -2.18
C ALA A 11 15.76 19.60 -3.11
N SER A 12 15.89 20.01 -4.37
CA SER A 12 14.92 19.67 -5.41
C SER A 12 15.09 18.19 -5.77
N ILE A 13 14.22 17.33 -5.23
CA ILE A 13 14.18 15.92 -5.62
C ILE A 13 13.53 15.85 -7.01
N LEU A 14 14.35 15.81 -8.06
CA LEU A 14 13.90 15.61 -9.43
C LEU A 14 13.53 14.13 -9.62
N PHE A 15 12.26 13.79 -9.45
CA PHE A 15 11.73 12.49 -9.84
C PHE A 15 11.56 12.46 -11.36
N SER A 16 12.43 11.70 -12.03
CA SER A 16 12.33 11.42 -13.47
C SER A 16 11.18 10.44 -13.71
N THR A 17 10.31 10.76 -14.66
CA THR A 17 9.25 9.85 -15.14
C THR A 17 9.86 8.75 -15.98
N PHE A 18 10.51 7.78 -15.33
CA PHE A 18 10.64 6.47 -15.93
C PHE A 18 9.26 5.83 -15.89
N THR A 19 8.79 5.27 -17.01
CA THR A 19 7.69 4.30 -17.02
C THR A 19 8.21 3.01 -16.37
N SER A 20 8.54 3.07 -15.09
CA SER A 20 8.81 1.89 -14.27
C SER A 20 7.48 1.24 -13.92
N ALA A 21 7.48 -0.08 -13.81
CA ALA A 21 6.35 -0.78 -13.21
C ALA A 21 6.06 -0.18 -11.83
N ALA A 22 4.78 0.01 -11.53
CA ALA A 22 4.28 0.52 -10.27
C ALA A 22 3.71 -0.62 -9.42
N ASP A 23 3.65 -0.39 -8.13
CA ASP A 23 3.10 -1.29 -7.14
C ASP A 23 1.60 -1.02 -6.98
N TYR A 24 0.79 -2.08 -7.03
CA TYR A 24 -0.66 -2.03 -6.89
C TYR A 24 -1.11 -2.86 -5.70
N ALA A 25 -1.85 -2.25 -4.77
CA ALA A 25 -2.59 -2.99 -3.75
C ALA A 25 -3.79 -3.70 -4.39
N VAL A 26 -3.91 -4.99 -4.09
CA VAL A 26 -4.99 -5.85 -4.58
C VAL A 26 -5.79 -6.38 -3.41
N GLU A 27 -7.09 -6.10 -3.44
CA GLU A 27 -8.08 -6.68 -2.54
C GLU A 27 -8.92 -7.71 -3.27
N LEU A 28 -8.99 -8.90 -2.70
CA LEU A 28 -9.77 -10.01 -3.22
C LEU A 28 -11.08 -10.16 -2.46
N GLU A 29 -12.04 -10.84 -3.07
CA GLU A 29 -13.25 -11.33 -2.40
C GLU A 29 -13.61 -12.72 -2.96
N TRP A 30 -14.19 -13.57 -2.11
CA TRP A 30 -14.70 -14.87 -2.55
C TRP A 30 -15.84 -14.69 -3.53
N ASN A 31 -15.83 -15.48 -4.61
CA ASN A 31 -16.92 -15.54 -5.58
C ASN A 31 -17.68 -16.88 -5.51
N THR A 32 -17.54 -17.60 -4.38
CA THR A 32 -18.12 -18.92 -4.18
C THR A 32 -18.47 -19.14 -2.71
N ASN A 33 -19.46 -20.01 -2.49
CA ASN A 33 -19.78 -20.58 -1.18
C ASN A 33 -19.26 -22.01 -1.02
N ASN A 34 -18.58 -22.57 -2.03
CA ASN A 34 -18.08 -23.95 -2.00
C ASN A 34 -16.66 -24.01 -1.42
N LEU A 35 -16.58 -24.21 -0.10
CA LEU A 35 -15.30 -24.32 0.61
C LEU A 35 -14.45 -25.48 0.12
N GLU A 36 -15.05 -26.64 -0.15
CA GLU A 36 -14.30 -27.83 -0.60
C GLU A 36 -13.59 -27.57 -1.92
N GLN A 37 -14.25 -26.85 -2.83
CA GLN A 37 -13.65 -26.46 -4.10
C GLN A 37 -12.50 -25.47 -3.89
N VAL A 38 -12.63 -24.51 -2.97
CA VAL A 38 -11.51 -23.61 -2.62
C VAL A 38 -10.33 -24.41 -2.07
N LEU A 39 -10.57 -25.24 -1.05
CA LEU A 39 -9.52 -26.04 -0.41
C LEU A 39 -8.84 -27.01 -1.37
N GLY A 40 -9.59 -27.64 -2.27
CA GLY A 40 -9.05 -28.55 -3.28
C GLY A 40 -8.13 -27.87 -4.29
N ASN A 41 -8.26 -26.55 -4.51
CA ASN A 41 -7.40 -25.79 -5.41
C ASN A 41 -6.29 -25.01 -4.69
N MET A 42 -6.29 -24.96 -3.35
CA MET A 42 -5.27 -24.24 -2.58
C MET A 42 -3.83 -24.72 -2.81
N PRO A 43 -3.53 -26.02 -2.95
CA PRO A 43 -2.16 -26.47 -3.22
C PRO A 43 -1.59 -25.88 -4.52
N GLU A 44 -2.36 -25.96 -5.61
CA GLU A 44 -1.97 -25.41 -6.91
C GLU A 44 -1.94 -23.87 -6.86
N GLN A 45 -2.92 -23.24 -6.20
CA GLN A 45 -2.96 -21.79 -6.01
C GLN A 45 -1.69 -21.29 -5.31
N LYS A 46 -1.26 -21.95 -4.24
CA LYS A 46 -0.04 -21.60 -3.51
C LYS A 46 1.18 -21.77 -4.40
N ALA A 47 1.29 -22.89 -5.11
CA ALA A 47 2.42 -23.17 -6.00
C ALA A 47 2.56 -22.12 -7.11
N GLU A 48 1.47 -21.74 -7.78
CA GLU A 48 1.50 -20.72 -8.83
C GLU A 48 1.72 -19.31 -8.26
N PHE A 49 1.11 -18.97 -7.12
CA PHE A 49 1.32 -17.67 -6.48
C PHE A 49 2.75 -17.51 -5.95
N SER A 50 3.37 -18.58 -5.44
CA SER A 50 4.78 -18.57 -5.02
C SER A 50 5.73 -18.20 -6.15
N LYS A 51 5.41 -18.51 -7.41
CA LYS A 51 6.24 -18.06 -8.55
C LYS A 51 6.27 -16.54 -8.67
N LEU A 52 5.14 -15.87 -8.41
CA LEU A 52 5.07 -14.40 -8.41
C LEU A 52 5.91 -13.81 -7.26
N ILE A 53 5.97 -14.50 -6.11
CA ILE A 53 6.84 -14.13 -4.99
C ILE A 53 8.30 -14.32 -5.39
N ASP A 54 8.67 -15.48 -5.93
CA ASP A 54 10.05 -15.82 -6.32
C ASP A 54 10.58 -14.90 -7.44
N GLN A 55 9.69 -14.42 -8.32
CA GLN A 55 10.00 -13.43 -9.36
C GLN A 55 10.13 -12.00 -8.82
N GLY A 56 9.84 -11.77 -7.53
CA GLY A 56 9.87 -10.45 -6.91
C GLY A 56 8.71 -9.55 -7.34
N GLU A 57 7.66 -10.11 -7.95
CA GLU A 57 6.50 -9.34 -8.38
C GLU A 57 5.58 -8.99 -7.21
N ILE A 58 5.49 -9.87 -6.20
CA ILE A 58 4.77 -9.58 -4.95
C ILE A 58 5.68 -8.79 -4.02
N LYS A 59 5.25 -7.58 -3.63
CA LYS A 59 6.03 -6.67 -2.77
C LYS A 59 5.62 -6.71 -1.31
N ASP A 60 4.35 -6.97 -1.03
CA ASP A 60 3.82 -7.20 0.32
C ASP A 60 2.69 -8.22 0.26
N MET A 61 2.49 -8.95 1.34
CA MET A 61 1.37 -9.86 1.51
C MET A 61 0.82 -9.74 2.92
N TYR A 62 -0.50 -9.73 3.02
CA TYR A 62 -1.25 -9.69 4.25
C TYR A 62 -2.32 -10.76 4.22
N VAL A 63 -2.61 -11.34 5.39
CA VAL A 63 -3.69 -12.30 5.56
C VAL A 63 -4.74 -11.72 6.50
N SER A 64 -5.98 -11.69 6.03
CA SER A 64 -7.14 -11.30 6.82
C SER A 64 -8.10 -12.47 6.97
N HIS A 65 -8.81 -12.49 8.09
CA HIS A 65 -9.92 -13.42 8.30
C HIS A 65 -11.05 -13.14 7.31
N SER A 66 -11.69 -14.20 6.85
CA SER A 66 -12.84 -14.17 5.93
C SER A 66 -13.71 -15.40 6.18
N GLU A 67 -14.85 -15.49 5.51
CA GLU A 67 -15.80 -16.59 5.67
C GLU A 67 -16.31 -17.08 4.31
N ILE A 68 -16.51 -18.39 4.23
CA ILE A 68 -17.21 -19.08 3.15
C ILE A 68 -18.21 -20.02 3.84
N ASP A 69 -19.50 -19.89 3.55
CA ASP A 69 -20.55 -20.75 4.13
C ASP A 69 -20.50 -20.81 5.67
N GLY A 70 -20.27 -19.66 6.32
CA GLY A 70 -20.14 -19.54 7.78
C GLY A 70 -18.90 -20.23 8.38
N ARG A 71 -17.97 -20.69 7.54
CA ARG A 71 -16.71 -21.29 7.98
C ARG A 71 -15.56 -20.31 7.78
N SER A 72 -14.78 -20.15 8.84
CA SER A 72 -13.57 -19.33 8.86
C SER A 72 -12.57 -19.80 7.80
N VAL A 73 -12.18 -18.87 6.92
CA VAL A 73 -11.08 -19.02 5.97
C VAL A 73 -10.18 -17.78 6.01
N GLN A 74 -9.05 -17.88 5.32
CA GLN A 74 -8.11 -16.77 5.16
C GLN A 74 -8.19 -16.23 3.74
N LEU A 75 -8.17 -14.90 3.61
CA LEU A 75 -8.10 -14.23 2.33
C LEU A 75 -6.85 -13.37 2.27
N LEU A 76 -6.16 -13.43 1.13
CA LEU A 76 -4.94 -12.66 0.90
C LEU A 76 -5.29 -11.26 0.39
N ARG A 77 -4.59 -10.27 0.94
CA ARG A 77 -4.39 -8.94 0.36
C ARG A 77 -2.91 -8.82 0.05
N PHE A 78 -2.54 -8.26 -1.08
CA PHE A 78 -1.13 -8.20 -1.46
C PHE A 78 -0.86 -6.98 -2.34
N VAL A 79 0.41 -6.65 -2.46
CA VAL A 79 0.90 -5.62 -3.37
C VAL A 79 1.67 -6.31 -4.48
N ILE A 80 1.33 -6.01 -5.73
CA ILE A 80 1.94 -6.60 -6.93
C ILE A 80 2.46 -5.50 -7.86
N GLU A 81 3.65 -5.72 -8.42
CA GLU A 81 4.24 -4.87 -9.44
C GLU A 81 3.56 -5.10 -10.80
N ALA A 82 3.16 -4.01 -11.45
CA ALA A 82 2.56 -4.01 -12.77
C ALA A 82 2.73 -2.64 -13.46
N ASN A 83 2.56 -2.59 -14.78
CA ASN A 83 2.55 -1.34 -15.54
C ASN A 83 1.22 -0.60 -15.39
N ASP A 84 0.12 -1.35 -15.26
CA ASP A 84 -1.24 -0.84 -15.15
C ASP A 84 -2.17 -1.88 -14.49
N SER A 85 -3.39 -1.47 -14.16
CA SER A 85 -4.39 -2.36 -13.55
C SER A 85 -4.83 -3.51 -14.46
N GLN A 86 -4.70 -3.37 -15.79
CA GLN A 86 -5.04 -4.45 -16.72
C GLN A 86 -3.99 -5.57 -16.66
N GLN A 87 -2.71 -5.21 -16.51
CA GLN A 87 -1.65 -6.19 -16.30
C GLN A 87 -1.81 -6.91 -14.96
N VAL A 88 -2.26 -6.22 -13.90
CA VAL A 88 -2.63 -6.89 -12.63
C VAL A 88 -3.68 -7.98 -12.89
N GLN A 89 -4.75 -7.66 -13.61
CA GLN A 89 -5.80 -8.63 -13.95
C GLN A 89 -5.23 -9.81 -14.76
N ALA A 90 -4.39 -9.53 -15.76
CA ALA A 90 -3.78 -10.56 -16.59
C ALA A 90 -2.89 -11.52 -15.78
N LYS A 91 -2.05 -10.99 -14.88
CA LYS A 91 -1.20 -11.79 -13.99
C LYS A 91 -2.03 -12.72 -13.10
N LEU A 92 -3.14 -12.22 -12.57
CA LEU A 92 -4.01 -12.99 -11.65
C LEU A 92 -4.92 -13.99 -12.37
N ALA A 93 -5.32 -13.72 -13.61
CA ALA A 93 -6.21 -14.57 -14.40
C ALA A 93 -5.67 -16.01 -14.60
N HIS A 94 -4.37 -16.21 -14.49
CA HIS A 94 -3.75 -17.53 -14.64
C HIS A 94 -3.83 -18.40 -13.40
N LEU A 95 -4.09 -17.80 -12.24
CA LEU A 95 -4.09 -18.48 -10.94
C LEU A 95 -5.31 -19.42 -10.83
N PRO A 96 -5.15 -20.62 -10.22
CA PRO A 96 -6.19 -21.64 -10.15
C PRO A 96 -7.54 -21.16 -9.61
N LEU A 97 -7.55 -20.34 -8.55
CA LEU A 97 -8.79 -19.84 -7.98
C LEU A 97 -9.52 -18.87 -8.92
N TYR A 98 -8.79 -18.12 -9.75
CA TYR A 98 -9.37 -17.20 -10.73
C TYR A 98 -9.91 -17.94 -11.96
N LYS A 99 -9.15 -18.89 -12.48
CA LYS A 99 -9.58 -19.73 -13.62
C LYS A 99 -10.89 -20.46 -13.36
N LYS A 100 -11.15 -20.80 -12.08
CA LYS A 100 -12.35 -21.50 -11.63
C LYS A 100 -13.43 -20.58 -11.08
N ASP A 101 -13.23 -19.27 -11.21
CA ASP A 101 -14.17 -18.24 -10.73
C ASP A 101 -14.52 -18.38 -9.23
N LEU A 102 -13.56 -18.81 -8.41
CA LEU A 102 -13.73 -18.99 -6.97
C LEU A 102 -13.40 -17.73 -6.18
N VAL A 103 -12.64 -16.82 -6.79
CA VAL A 103 -12.24 -15.54 -6.23
C VAL A 103 -12.31 -14.48 -7.33
N LYS A 104 -12.62 -13.24 -6.95
CA LYS A 104 -12.58 -12.08 -7.84
C LYS A 104 -11.82 -10.93 -7.21
N ILE A 105 -11.39 -9.99 -8.04
CA ILE A 105 -10.74 -8.75 -7.59
C ILE A 105 -11.83 -7.78 -7.16
N ALA A 106 -11.87 -7.45 -5.87
CA ALA A 106 -12.77 -6.43 -5.34
C ALA A 106 -12.23 -5.02 -5.63
N LYS A 107 -10.91 -4.83 -5.51
CA LYS A 107 -10.28 -3.52 -5.68
C LYS A 107 -8.83 -3.64 -6.15
N ILE A 108 -8.43 -2.71 -7.01
CA ILE A 108 -7.03 -2.44 -7.39
C ILE A 108 -6.75 -0.98 -7.06
N ILE A 109 -5.68 -0.71 -6.30
CA ILE A 109 -5.29 0.64 -5.88
C ILE A 109 -3.84 0.88 -6.32
N PRO A 110 -3.56 1.90 -7.14
CA PRO A 110 -2.17 2.28 -7.41
C PRO A 110 -1.52 2.81 -6.12
N LEU A 111 -0.33 2.31 -5.82
CA LEU A 111 0.48 2.74 -4.67
C LEU A 111 1.77 3.45 -5.11
N GLY A 112 2.15 3.33 -6.38
CA GLY A 112 3.36 3.92 -6.93
C GLY A 112 4.58 3.01 -6.72
N SER A 113 5.52 3.33 -5.85
CA SER A 113 6.70 2.49 -5.61
C SER A 113 6.95 2.29 -4.13
N LYS A 114 7.31 1.06 -3.74
CA LYS A 114 7.71 0.74 -2.36
C LYS A 114 8.91 1.58 -1.94
N TRP A 115 8.79 2.22 -0.78
CA TRP A 115 9.81 3.10 -0.25
C TRP A 115 10.50 2.52 0.98
N LEU A 116 9.73 2.10 1.99
CA LEU A 116 10.26 1.52 3.23
C LEU A 116 9.51 0.24 3.59
N ASP A 117 10.20 -0.68 4.28
CA ASP A 117 9.68 -2.01 4.59
C ASP A 117 10.11 -2.48 6.00
N ASN A 118 9.21 -3.16 6.70
CA ASN A 118 9.40 -3.85 7.98
C ASN A 118 8.30 -4.93 8.17
N THR A 119 8.60 -6.02 8.88
CA THR A 119 7.69 -7.18 9.01
C THR A 119 7.46 -7.61 10.48
N PRO A 120 6.81 -6.78 11.31
CA PRO A 120 6.45 -7.14 12.68
C PRO A 120 5.13 -7.94 12.77
N ASP A 121 5.03 -8.81 13.79
CA ASP A 121 3.88 -9.72 14.01
C ASP A 121 2.65 -9.02 14.62
N TYR A 122 2.01 -8.11 13.88
CA TYR A 122 0.79 -7.42 14.31
C TYR A 122 -0.20 -7.16 13.16
N ASN A 123 -1.42 -6.74 13.49
CA ASN A 123 -2.41 -6.27 12.53
C ASN A 123 -1.98 -4.97 11.87
N ASN A 124 -2.20 -4.89 10.56
CA ASN A 124 -1.83 -3.76 9.73
C ASN A 124 -3.05 -3.05 9.15
N TYR A 125 -2.97 -1.72 9.09
CA TYR A 125 -3.94 -0.85 8.46
C TYR A 125 -3.22 0.05 7.46
N GLY A 126 -3.63 -0.01 6.21
CA GLY A 126 -3.15 0.85 5.14
C GLY A 126 -3.83 2.21 5.25
N VAL A 127 -3.03 3.26 5.22
CA VAL A 127 -3.48 4.65 5.25
C VAL A 127 -2.95 5.35 4.01
N THR A 128 -3.84 5.69 3.09
CA THR A 128 -3.51 6.48 1.91
C THR A 128 -3.85 7.94 2.17
N ILE A 129 -2.89 8.83 1.92
CA ILE A 129 -3.02 10.27 2.13
C ILE A 129 -2.97 10.96 0.77
N THR A 130 -4.03 11.70 0.45
CA THR A 130 -4.22 12.33 -0.87
C THR A 130 -4.53 13.81 -0.70
N TRP A 131 -3.89 14.67 -1.50
CA TRP A 131 -4.09 16.12 -1.39
C TRP A 131 -5.50 16.51 -1.82
N LYS A 132 -6.11 17.40 -1.05
CA LYS A 132 -7.31 18.13 -1.47
C LYS A 132 -6.94 19.17 -2.53
N GLN A 133 -7.94 19.58 -3.29
CA GLN A 133 -7.79 20.65 -4.27
C GLN A 133 -7.66 22.02 -3.58
N GLY A 134 -7.08 22.98 -4.30
CA GLY A 134 -6.95 24.37 -3.83
C GLY A 134 -5.80 24.64 -2.86
N ILE A 135 -4.95 23.66 -2.56
CA ILE A 135 -3.75 23.86 -1.73
C ILE A 135 -2.59 24.35 -2.60
N GLU A 136 -1.89 25.38 -2.15
CA GLU A 136 -0.76 25.94 -2.88
C GLU A 136 0.40 24.95 -2.99
N ALA A 137 1.00 24.86 -4.17
CA ALA A 137 2.03 23.86 -4.47
C ALA A 137 3.27 23.96 -3.56
N LEU A 138 3.68 25.20 -3.20
CA LEU A 138 4.80 25.42 -2.28
C LEU A 138 4.47 24.98 -0.85
N GLU A 139 3.23 25.14 -0.43
CA GLU A 139 2.77 24.68 0.89
C GLU A 139 2.72 23.15 0.94
N ILE A 140 2.28 22.50 -0.16
CA ILE A 140 2.37 21.05 -0.32
C ILE A 140 3.83 20.59 -0.17
N ASP A 141 4.77 21.24 -0.86
CA ASP A 141 6.19 20.83 -0.85
C ASP A 141 6.82 20.96 0.56
N ARG A 142 6.44 22.01 1.30
CA ARG A 142 6.84 22.21 2.70
C ARG A 142 6.30 21.09 3.61
N VAL A 143 5.00 20.85 3.57
CA VAL A 143 4.31 19.86 4.41
C VAL A 143 4.80 18.45 4.09
N LEU A 144 4.91 18.12 2.80
CA LEU A 144 5.37 16.81 2.35
C LEU A 144 6.77 16.49 2.90
N SER A 145 7.68 17.45 2.89
CA SER A 145 9.04 17.24 3.43
C SER A 145 9.02 16.82 4.90
N ILE A 146 8.12 17.40 5.70
CA ILE A 146 7.94 17.09 7.13
C ILE A 146 7.30 15.70 7.29
N ASP A 147 6.25 15.43 6.53
CA ASP A 147 5.51 14.18 6.61
C ASP A 147 6.36 12.97 6.18
N LEU A 148 7.18 13.09 5.14
CA LEU A 148 8.10 12.03 4.73
C LEU A 148 9.15 11.74 5.82
N GLN A 149 9.70 12.75 6.49
CA GLN A 149 10.58 12.53 7.65
C GLN A 149 9.84 11.84 8.80
N ARG A 150 8.54 12.12 8.96
CA ARG A 150 7.72 11.44 9.96
C ARG A 150 7.52 9.96 9.62
N VAL A 151 7.29 9.61 8.36
CA VAL A 151 7.20 8.20 7.91
C VAL A 151 8.49 7.44 8.25
N ILE A 152 9.66 8.03 7.95
CA ILE A 152 10.97 7.43 8.29
C ILE A 152 11.07 7.17 9.80
N SER A 153 10.74 8.19 10.60
CA SER A 153 10.81 8.10 12.07
C SER A 153 9.90 7.00 12.63
N LEU A 154 8.68 6.87 12.08
CA LEU A 154 7.71 5.85 12.50
C LEU A 154 8.12 4.44 12.06
N ASN A 155 8.76 4.30 10.89
CA ASN A 155 9.33 3.04 10.44
C ASN A 155 10.49 2.59 11.34
N GLN A 156 11.40 3.50 11.69
CA GLN A 156 12.50 3.23 12.63
C GLN A 156 12.00 2.84 14.03
N ALA A 157 10.86 3.40 14.46
CA ALA A 157 10.19 3.04 15.71
C ALA A 157 9.40 1.71 15.62
N GLY A 158 9.36 1.06 14.46
CA GLY A 158 8.63 -0.19 14.24
C GLY A 158 7.11 -0.04 14.13
N LEU A 159 6.59 1.18 13.98
CA LEU A 159 5.15 1.44 13.88
C LEU A 159 4.62 1.39 12.44
N VAL A 160 5.51 1.55 11.45
CA VAL A 160 5.21 1.46 10.02
C VAL A 160 5.85 0.22 9.43
N THR A 161 5.04 -0.62 8.81
CA THR A 161 5.45 -1.90 8.20
C THR A 161 5.71 -1.78 6.71
N SER A 162 5.03 -0.88 6.02
CA SER A 162 5.30 -0.58 4.62
C SER A 162 5.00 0.88 4.33
N SER A 163 5.69 1.46 3.36
CA SER A 163 5.27 2.72 2.77
C SER A 163 5.51 2.75 1.28
N TYR A 164 4.68 3.51 0.58
CA TYR A 164 4.68 3.65 -0.86
C TYR A 164 4.53 5.11 -1.27
N LEU A 165 5.17 5.49 -2.37
CA LEU A 165 5.11 6.83 -2.95
C LEU A 165 4.54 6.76 -4.36
N ASP A 166 3.49 7.54 -4.62
CA ASP A 166 2.93 7.75 -5.96
C ASP A 166 2.87 9.24 -6.27
N THR A 167 2.26 9.61 -7.39
CA THR A 167 2.04 11.00 -7.78
C THR A 167 0.56 11.26 -8.04
N GLN A 168 0.12 12.45 -7.63
CA GLN A 168 -1.21 12.98 -7.92
C GLN A 168 -1.08 14.21 -8.81
N LYS A 169 -1.90 14.26 -9.85
CA LYS A 169 -2.06 15.45 -10.68
C LYS A 169 -3.15 16.34 -10.08
N LEU A 170 -2.81 17.59 -9.77
CA LEU A 170 -3.71 18.61 -9.24
C LEU A 170 -4.37 19.42 -10.38
N GLU A 171 -5.41 20.20 -10.08
CA GLU A 171 -6.22 20.96 -11.05
C GLU A 171 -5.40 21.87 -11.99
N ASN A 172 -4.30 22.45 -11.51
CA ASN A 172 -3.39 23.29 -12.29
C ASN A 172 -2.35 22.50 -13.11
N ASN A 173 -2.58 21.20 -13.32
CA ASN A 173 -1.64 20.23 -13.92
C ASN A 173 -0.32 20.05 -13.14
N VAL A 174 -0.21 20.59 -11.93
CA VAL A 174 0.94 20.36 -11.08
C VAL A 174 0.89 18.94 -10.54
N VAL A 175 2.00 18.22 -10.68
CA VAL A 175 2.15 16.86 -10.16
C VAL A 175 2.84 16.94 -8.81
N ARG A 176 2.27 16.26 -7.80
CA ARG A 176 2.81 16.21 -6.44
C ARG A 176 2.84 14.79 -5.90
N PRO A 177 3.85 14.42 -5.10
CA PRO A 177 3.88 13.12 -4.46
C PRO A 177 2.69 12.93 -3.51
N VAL A 178 2.12 11.74 -3.52
CA VAL A 178 1.22 11.23 -2.47
C VAL A 178 1.85 10.00 -1.86
N TYR A 179 1.40 9.62 -0.68
CA TYR A 179 2.03 8.54 0.06
C TYR A 179 0.98 7.65 0.75
N SER A 180 1.31 6.37 0.79
CA SER A 180 0.54 5.36 1.52
C SER A 180 1.42 4.71 2.57
N VAL A 181 0.88 4.48 3.76
CA VAL A 181 1.61 3.97 4.91
C VAL A 181 0.81 2.85 5.56
N SER A 182 1.43 1.69 5.77
CA SER A 182 0.87 0.58 6.52
C SER A 182 1.28 0.69 7.98
N PHE A 183 0.31 0.96 8.86
CA PHE A 183 0.52 1.09 10.30
C PHE A 183 0.21 -0.20 11.05
N ILE A 184 0.98 -0.45 12.10
CA ILE A 184 0.49 -1.28 13.21
C ILE A 184 -0.56 -0.48 13.96
N ALA A 185 -1.80 -0.97 13.97
CA ALA A 185 -2.90 -0.35 14.71
C ALA A 185 -3.85 -1.42 15.29
N LYS A 186 -4.64 -0.99 16.27
CA LYS A 186 -5.60 -1.86 16.97
C LYS A 186 -6.85 -2.06 16.11
N ASP A 187 -7.34 -0.96 15.57
CA ASP A 187 -8.53 -0.85 14.74
C ASP A 187 -8.36 0.31 13.74
N ALA A 188 -9.35 0.49 12.87
CA ALA A 188 -9.35 1.57 11.88
C ALA A 188 -9.37 2.98 12.51
N GLN A 189 -9.95 3.12 13.70
CA GLN A 189 -10.01 4.40 14.41
C GLN A 189 -8.62 4.77 14.95
N HIS A 190 -7.90 3.82 15.56
CA HIS A 190 -6.51 4.01 15.96
C HIS A 190 -5.62 4.32 14.75
N ALA A 191 -5.81 3.65 13.60
CA ALA A 191 -5.06 3.99 12.39
C ALA A 191 -5.35 5.42 11.89
N LYS A 192 -6.61 5.87 11.97
CA LYS A 192 -6.99 7.25 11.67
C LYS A 192 -6.37 8.25 12.64
N GLU A 193 -6.33 7.94 13.93
CA GLU A 193 -5.65 8.75 14.95
C GLU A 193 -4.14 8.85 14.68
N LEU A 194 -3.49 7.75 14.30
CA LEU A 194 -2.08 7.75 13.89
C LEU A 194 -1.85 8.65 12.67
N SER A 195 -2.81 8.74 11.74
CA SER A 195 -2.70 9.62 10.57
C SER A 195 -2.64 11.12 10.94
N HIS A 196 -3.17 11.53 12.10
CA HIS A 196 -3.05 12.91 12.59
C HIS A 196 -1.62 13.27 13.02
N GLN A 197 -0.69 12.32 13.05
CA GLN A 197 0.73 12.62 13.22
C GLN A 197 1.35 13.26 11.97
N PHE A 198 0.64 13.25 10.84
CA PHE A 198 1.03 13.95 9.62
C PHE A 198 0.43 15.36 9.60
N GLU A 199 1.26 16.33 9.24
CA GLU A 199 0.91 17.73 9.14
C GLU A 199 -0.14 17.96 8.04
N ALA A 200 -0.06 17.25 6.91
CA ALA A 200 -1.08 17.32 5.84
C ALA A 200 -2.50 17.00 6.35
N VAL A 201 -2.61 16.05 7.28
CA VAL A 201 -3.89 15.64 7.86
C VAL A 201 -4.36 16.65 8.92
N THR A 202 -3.45 17.09 9.80
CA THR A 202 -3.78 18.03 10.88
C THR A 202 -4.17 19.41 10.35
N LEU A 203 -3.53 19.88 9.28
CA LEU A 203 -3.89 21.13 8.59
C LEU A 203 -5.16 21.00 7.73
N GLY A 204 -5.69 19.77 7.58
CA GLY A 204 -6.88 19.51 6.78
C GLY A 204 -6.63 19.58 5.26
N TYR A 205 -5.37 19.55 4.82
CA TYR A 205 -4.95 19.63 3.41
C TYR A 205 -5.08 18.31 2.67
N ALA A 206 -5.18 17.19 3.37
CA ALA A 206 -5.32 15.87 2.78
C ALA A 206 -6.57 15.13 3.25
N ASP A 207 -7.07 14.28 2.36
CA ASP A 207 -8.02 13.22 2.69
C ASP A 207 -7.26 11.96 3.12
N VAL A 208 -7.88 11.21 4.03
CA VAL A 208 -7.31 9.98 4.61
C VAL A 208 -8.25 8.82 4.31
N ASN A 209 -7.73 7.81 3.61
CA ASN A 209 -8.41 6.54 3.41
C ASN A 209 -7.75 5.47 4.29
N VAL A 210 -8.52 4.81 5.15
CA VAL A 210 -8.05 3.73 6.01
C VAL A 210 -8.62 2.41 5.52
N GLN A 211 -7.75 1.42 5.33
CA GLN A 211 -8.10 0.07 4.91
C GLN A 211 -7.48 -0.95 5.87
N TYR A 212 -8.27 -1.91 6.34
CA TYR A 212 -7.73 -3.05 7.08
C TYR A 212 -6.96 -3.97 6.12
N LEU A 213 -5.71 -4.29 6.45
CA LEU A 213 -4.86 -5.16 5.62
C LEU A 213 -4.75 -6.57 6.20
N GLY A 214 -4.78 -6.72 7.52
CA GLY A 214 -4.56 -8.00 8.20
C GLY A 214 -3.12 -8.16 8.71
N TYR A 215 -2.70 -9.41 8.92
CA TYR A 215 -1.37 -9.73 9.40
C TYR A 215 -0.39 -9.77 8.23
N LYS A 216 0.71 -9.02 8.33
CA LYS A 216 1.73 -9.03 7.29
C LYS A 216 2.50 -10.36 7.33
N LEU A 217 2.67 -10.97 6.16
CA LEU A 217 3.41 -12.21 5.99
C LEU A 217 4.83 -11.91 5.50
N SER A 218 5.80 -12.68 5.98
CA SER A 218 7.15 -12.64 5.42
C SER A 218 7.13 -13.22 4.00
N LEU A 219 7.76 -12.51 3.07
CA LEU A 219 7.93 -12.96 1.68
C LEU A 219 9.21 -13.78 1.49
N THR A 220 10.12 -13.78 2.45
CA THR A 220 11.27 -14.68 2.44
C THR A 220 10.81 -16.08 2.84
N ASN A 221 10.90 -17.01 1.90
CA ASN A 221 10.82 -18.43 2.19
C ASN A 221 11.87 -18.75 3.27
N ASN A 222 11.42 -19.10 4.48
CA ASN A 222 12.28 -19.82 5.41
C ASN A 222 12.62 -21.16 4.73
N LYS A 223 13.78 -21.20 4.08
CA LYS A 223 14.46 -22.46 3.78
C LYS A 223 14.94 -23.08 5.08
#